data_AF-A0A086TJC7-F1
#
_entry.id   AF-A0A086TJC7-F1
#
_cell.length_a   1.000
_cell.length_b   1.000
_cell.length_c   1.000
_cell.angle_alpha   90.00
_cell.angle_beta   90.00
_cell.angle_gamma   90.00
#
_symmetry.space_group_name_H-M   'P 1'
#
loop_
_entity.id
_entity.type
_entity.pdbx_description
1 polymer ?
#
loop_
_entity_poly.entity_id
_entity_poly.type
_entity_poly.pdbx_seq_one_letter_code
_entity_poly.pdbx_strand_id
1 'polypeptide(L)'
;MSSFKFGYAMNDVPGDKRIITPPMLGQKISLSLGHTSTFVFLGTKAEILEWFRTMGAAKTVQAVLFYDQQPSSPTSKLSPKLDLVFDLFPYPNPDLTWLQYYQSFYKNDPTLERYRLEIRPEQPKVDSELEPLYRMYARSGVCLGEMAKALEKKWSQPSNKSYVDMVKEVFMERDEAQDHAEEVAEQTKKMDDEGREVDLEDIVVAAPVVGAEPLRAAAH
;
A
#
# COMPACT_ATOMS: atom_id res chain seq x y z
N MET A 1 5.02 18.53 10.65
CA MET A 1 6.13 17.57 10.57
C MET A 1 5.56 16.17 10.38
N SER A 2 5.33 15.74 9.14
CA SER A 2 5.14 14.32 8.84
C SER A 2 6.36 13.58 9.38
N SER A 3 6.12 12.76 10.39
CA SER A 3 7.11 11.90 11.03
C SER A 3 7.32 10.66 10.17
N PHE A 4 8.51 10.05 10.25
CA PHE A 4 8.73 8.70 9.74
C PHE A 4 7.65 7.74 10.26
N LYS A 5 7.00 7.00 9.36
CA LYS A 5 5.91 6.07 9.68
C LYS A 5 6.17 4.71 9.09
N PHE A 6 5.73 3.65 9.77
CA PHE A 6 5.78 2.31 9.23
C PHE A 6 4.61 1.47 9.74
N GLY A 7 4.22 0.42 9.02
CA GLY A 7 3.16 -0.47 9.46
C GLY A 7 2.47 -1.18 8.31
N TYR A 8 1.34 -1.79 8.60
CA TYR A 8 0.51 -2.43 7.59
C TYR A 8 -0.35 -1.39 6.88
N ALA A 9 -0.36 -1.41 5.55
CA ALA A 9 -1.32 -0.63 4.77
C ALA A 9 -2.70 -1.31 4.85
N MET A 10 -3.72 -0.54 5.21
CA MET A 10 -5.11 -0.98 5.23
C MET A 10 -5.92 -0.19 4.20
N ASN A 11 -6.89 -0.87 3.60
CA ASN A 11 -7.82 -0.41 2.56
C ASN A 11 -7.18 -0.19 1.18
N ASP A 12 -7.90 -0.68 0.17
CA ASP A 12 -7.54 -0.65 -1.25
C ASP A 12 -8.30 0.46 -1.99
N VAL A 13 -8.58 1.57 -1.30
CA VAL A 13 -9.23 2.74 -1.91
C VAL A 13 -8.12 3.64 -2.49
N PRO A 14 -8.23 4.04 -3.78
CA PRO A 14 -7.25 4.94 -4.39
C PRO A 14 -7.11 6.23 -3.57
N GLY A 15 -5.87 6.58 -3.21
CA GLY A 15 -5.55 7.88 -2.61
C GLY A 15 -5.26 7.88 -1.11
N ASP A 16 -5.79 6.95 -0.30
CA ASP A 16 -5.58 6.99 1.17
C ASP A 16 -5.37 5.61 1.81
N LYS A 17 -4.18 5.04 1.57
CA LYS A 17 -3.73 3.83 2.27
C LYS A 17 -3.33 4.18 3.70
N ARG A 18 -4.26 4.05 4.64
CA ARG A 18 -4.01 4.22 6.07
C ARG A 18 -2.95 3.23 6.54
N ILE A 19 -1.84 3.75 7.10
CA ILE A 19 -0.80 2.93 7.69
C ILE A 19 -1.12 2.70 9.17
N ILE A 20 -1.19 1.44 9.56
CA ILE A 20 -1.39 1.03 10.95
C ILE A 20 -0.11 0.40 11.47
N THR A 21 0.56 1.10 12.38
CA THR A 21 1.70 0.58 13.13
C THR A 21 1.20 -0.31 14.26
N PRO A 22 1.54 -1.61 14.28
CA PRO A 22 1.20 -2.47 15.41
C PRO A 22 1.84 -1.93 16.71
N PRO A 23 1.12 -1.88 17.85
CA PRO A 23 1.64 -1.35 19.10
C PRO A 23 2.84 -2.15 19.63
N MET A 24 2.91 -3.45 19.30
CA MET A 24 4.09 -4.28 19.48
C MET A 24 4.42 -4.95 18.15
N LEU A 25 5.34 -4.35 17.39
CA LEU A 25 5.88 -5.02 16.21
C LEU A 25 6.68 -6.24 16.67
N GLY A 26 6.15 -7.44 16.46
CA GLY A 26 6.83 -8.70 16.77
C GLY A 26 8.17 -8.86 16.03
N GLN A 27 8.90 -9.95 16.27
CA GLN A 27 10.12 -10.26 15.51
C GLN A 27 9.82 -10.68 14.07
N LYS A 28 8.61 -11.17 13.80
CA LYS A 28 8.19 -11.64 12.49
C LYS A 28 7.07 -10.74 11.93
N ILE A 29 7.33 -10.15 10.77
CA ILE A 29 6.35 -9.44 9.96
C ILE A 29 5.76 -10.47 8.98
N SER A 30 4.49 -10.81 9.16
CA SER A 30 3.80 -11.79 8.31
C SER A 30 3.01 -11.06 7.22
N LEU A 31 3.15 -11.52 5.98
CA LEU A 31 2.44 -11.02 4.80
C LEU A 31 1.68 -12.17 4.15
N SER A 32 0.39 -12.03 3.92
CA SER A 32 -0.44 -13.04 3.25
C SER A 32 -0.55 -12.79 1.75
N LEU A 33 -0.75 -13.87 0.98
CA LEU A 33 -1.28 -13.73 -0.38
C LEU A 33 -2.77 -13.42 -0.31
N GLY A 34 -3.08 -12.13 -0.37
CA GLY A 34 -4.41 -11.55 -0.45
C GLY A 34 -4.24 -10.07 -0.77
N HIS A 35 -5.28 -9.42 -1.29
CA HIS A 35 -5.24 -8.05 -1.82
C HIS A 35 -4.86 -6.94 -0.80
N THR A 36 -4.44 -7.27 0.44
CA THR A 36 -4.41 -6.28 1.52
C THR A 36 -3.22 -6.31 2.47
N SER A 37 -2.29 -7.28 2.40
CA SER A 37 -1.17 -7.30 3.36
C SER A 37 0.13 -6.77 2.75
N THR A 38 0.22 -5.44 2.70
CA THR A 38 1.45 -4.72 2.35
C THR A 38 2.02 -4.08 3.61
N PHE A 39 3.31 -4.27 3.88
CA PHE A 39 4.01 -3.54 4.94
C PHE A 39 4.72 -2.35 4.33
N VAL A 40 4.52 -1.17 4.90
CA VAL A 40 4.94 0.11 4.30
C VAL A 40 5.85 0.86 5.25
N PHE A 41 6.84 1.54 4.69
CA PHE A 41 7.60 2.59 5.34
C PHE A 41 7.42 3.90 4.56
N LEU A 42 7.12 4.99 5.28
CA LEU A 42 7.06 6.35 4.75
C LEU A 42 8.15 7.20 5.42
N GLY A 43 9.02 7.78 4.61
CA GLY A 43 10.09 8.64 5.09
C GLY A 43 11.11 8.94 3.99
N THR A 44 12.23 9.53 4.38
CA THR A 44 13.41 9.66 3.52
C THR A 44 14.11 8.31 3.37
N LYS A 45 14.92 8.14 2.32
CA LYS A 45 15.77 6.94 2.16
C LYS A 45 16.66 6.71 3.38
N ALA A 46 17.20 7.78 3.97
CA ALA A 46 18.05 7.71 5.15
C ALA A 46 17.32 7.18 6.38
N GLU A 47 16.13 7.71 6.69
CA GLU A 47 15.30 7.25 7.82
C GLU A 47 14.92 5.77 7.68
N ILE A 48 14.54 5.35 6.47
CA ILE A 48 14.19 3.94 6.20
C ILE A 48 15.41 3.03 6.42
N LEU A 49 16.57 3.39 5.87
CA LEU A 49 17.80 2.61 6.04
C LEU A 49 18.28 2.57 7.50
N GLU A 50 18.17 3.68 8.22
CA GLU A 50 18.49 3.74 9.64
C GLU A 50 17.59 2.80 10.45
N TRP A 51 16.28 2.80 10.19
CA TRP A 51 15.36 1.88 10.83
C TRP A 51 15.70 0.41 10.52
N PHE A 52 16.03 0.09 9.27
CA PHE A 52 16.44 -1.27 8.88
C PHE A 52 17.69 -1.72 9.64
N ARG A 53 18.69 -0.83 9.79
CA ARG A 53 19.95 -1.15 10.50
C ARG A 53 19.76 -1.31 12.01
N THR A 54 18.91 -0.47 12.61
CA THR A 54 18.73 -0.42 14.07
C THR A 54 17.68 -1.44 14.54
N MET A 55 16.44 -1.28 14.09
CA MET A 55 15.31 -2.11 14.48
C MET A 55 15.20 -3.36 13.62
N GLY A 56 15.51 -3.25 12.32
CA GLY A 56 15.32 -4.31 11.33
C GLY A 56 16.22 -5.53 11.51
N ALA A 57 17.34 -5.42 12.22
CA ALA A 57 18.22 -6.55 12.52
C ALA A 57 17.52 -7.68 13.32
N ALA A 58 16.48 -7.34 14.09
CA ALA A 58 15.67 -8.29 14.84
C ALA A 58 14.33 -8.62 14.15
N LYS A 59 14.12 -8.16 12.90
CA LYS A 59 12.86 -8.30 12.17
C LYS A 59 13.03 -9.16 10.93
N THR A 60 12.28 -10.25 10.87
CA THR A 60 12.18 -11.09 9.67
C THR A 60 10.85 -10.86 8.99
N VAL A 61 10.85 -10.80 7.65
CA VAL A 61 9.63 -10.70 6.86
C VAL A 61 9.35 -12.05 6.22
N GLN A 62 8.12 -12.54 6.35
CA GLN A 62 7.73 -13.83 5.80
C GLN A 62 6.39 -13.72 5.07
N ALA A 63 6.37 -14.21 3.83
CA ALA A 63 5.13 -14.50 3.13
C ALA A 63 4.52 -15.80 3.70
N VAL A 64 3.26 -15.73 4.12
CA VAL A 64 2.50 -16.82 4.75
C VAL A 64 1.32 -17.20 3.84
N LEU A 65 1.17 -18.49 3.60
CA LEU A 65 0.02 -19.07 2.90
C LEU A 65 -0.98 -19.61 3.93
N PHE A 66 -2.28 -19.35 3.74
CA PHE A 66 -3.33 -19.80 4.67
C PHE A 66 -3.44 -21.34 4.81
N TYR A 67 -2.80 -22.11 3.91
CA TYR A 67 -2.72 -23.58 3.95
C TYR A 67 -1.45 -24.13 4.61
N ASP A 68 -0.66 -23.30 5.29
CA ASP A 68 0.51 -23.75 6.04
C ASP A 68 0.06 -24.43 7.37
N GLN A 69 -0.68 -25.55 7.23
CA GLN A 69 -1.12 -26.37 8.36
C GLN A 69 -0.01 -27.35 8.78
N GLN A 70 0.41 -27.19 10.02
CA GLN A 70 1.07 -28.12 10.93
C GLN A 70 2.52 -28.60 10.66
N PRO A 71 3.42 -28.49 11.65
CA PRO A 71 4.78 -29.06 11.63
C PRO A 71 4.84 -30.58 11.87
N SER A 72 3.72 -31.31 11.78
CA SER A 72 3.68 -32.75 12.11
C SER A 72 3.89 -33.69 10.92
N SER A 73 4.04 -33.19 9.68
CA SER A 73 4.27 -34.05 8.52
C SER A 73 5.70 -33.93 7.97
N PRO A 74 6.49 -35.03 7.92
CA PRO A 74 7.87 -35.04 7.41
C PRO A 74 7.96 -34.81 5.89
N THR A 75 6.83 -34.59 5.20
CA THR A 75 6.75 -34.23 3.78
C THR A 75 6.53 -32.72 3.52
N SER A 76 6.48 -31.87 4.56
CA SER A 76 6.38 -30.40 4.43
C SER A 76 7.71 -29.76 3.97
N LYS A 77 8.16 -30.10 2.76
CA LYS A 77 9.26 -29.42 2.04
C LYS A 77 8.76 -28.68 0.79
N LEU A 78 7.45 -28.63 0.59
CA LEU A 78 6.82 -28.15 -0.65
C LEU A 78 5.81 -27.01 -0.45
N SER A 79 5.84 -26.26 0.66
CA SER A 79 5.19 -24.96 0.67
C SER A 79 5.90 -24.08 -0.36
N PRO A 80 5.22 -23.56 -1.40
CA PRO A 80 5.87 -22.68 -2.37
C PRO A 80 6.42 -21.48 -1.59
N LYS A 81 7.76 -21.36 -1.58
CA LYS A 81 8.43 -20.20 -1.00
C LYS A 81 8.14 -19.04 -1.93
N LEU A 82 7.12 -18.28 -1.59
CA LEU A 82 6.86 -17.02 -2.27
C LEU A 82 7.98 -16.06 -1.94
N ASP A 83 8.54 -15.44 -2.97
CA ASP A 83 9.49 -14.37 -2.77
C ASP A 83 8.75 -13.07 -2.39
N LEU A 84 9.52 -12.15 -1.86
CA LEU A 84 9.10 -10.84 -1.41
C LEU A 84 9.61 -9.80 -2.40
N VAL A 85 8.78 -8.81 -2.64
CA VAL A 85 9.07 -7.64 -3.46
C VAL A 85 9.19 -6.43 -2.55
N PHE A 86 10.24 -5.65 -2.77
CA PHE A 86 10.53 -4.38 -2.13
C PHE A 86 10.45 -3.30 -3.21
N ASP A 87 9.36 -2.53 -3.19
CA ASP A 87 9.08 -1.49 -4.16
C ASP A 87 9.21 -0.10 -3.52
N LEU A 88 10.07 0.74 -4.07
CA LEU A 88 10.22 2.13 -3.65
C LEU A 88 9.46 3.05 -4.59
N PHE A 89 8.45 3.74 -4.08
CA PHE A 89 7.65 4.72 -4.80
C PHE A 89 7.99 6.14 -4.34
N PRO A 90 7.82 7.16 -5.20
CA PRO A 90 7.81 8.54 -4.73
C PRO A 90 6.65 8.73 -3.75
N TYR A 91 6.83 9.61 -2.77
CA TYR A 91 5.76 10.01 -1.88
C TYR A 91 5.75 11.53 -1.75
N PRO A 92 4.63 12.21 -2.04
CA PRO A 92 4.54 13.65 -1.87
C PRO A 92 4.82 14.00 -0.40
N ASN A 93 5.61 15.04 -0.18
CA ASN A 93 5.88 15.53 1.17
C ASN A 93 4.93 16.70 1.46
N PRO A 94 3.80 16.48 2.15
CA PRO A 94 2.80 17.52 2.37
C PRO A 94 3.29 18.66 3.27
N ASP A 95 4.40 18.46 4.00
CA ASP A 95 5.00 19.48 4.85
C ASP A 95 6.03 20.37 4.14
N LEU A 96 6.28 20.15 2.84
CA LEU A 96 7.19 21.01 2.09
C LEU A 96 6.63 22.43 2.02
N THR A 97 7.38 23.38 2.56
CA THR A 97 7.08 24.80 2.32
C THR A 97 7.33 25.15 0.86
N TRP A 98 6.62 26.15 0.33
CA TRP A 98 6.83 26.64 -1.04
C TRP A 98 8.29 26.99 -1.33
N LEU A 99 9.02 27.52 -0.36
CA LEU A 99 10.43 27.87 -0.53
C LEU A 99 11.31 26.62 -0.69
N GLN A 100 11.09 25.58 0.11
CA GLN A 100 11.80 24.30 -0.01
C GLN A 100 11.45 23.59 -1.32
N TYR A 101 10.19 23.70 -1.75
CA TYR A 101 9.74 23.22 -3.04
C TYR A 101 10.52 23.88 -4.19
N TYR A 102 10.58 25.22 -4.21
CA TYR A 102 11.34 25.94 -5.24
C TYR A 102 12.84 25.61 -5.22
N GLN A 103 13.42 25.44 -4.03
CA GLN A 103 14.83 25.05 -3.89
C GLN A 103 15.11 23.64 -4.43
N SER A 104 14.15 22.72 -4.31
CA SER A 104 14.29 21.34 -4.78
C SER A 104 14.53 21.24 -6.31
N PHE A 105 14.05 22.21 -7.10
CA PHE A 105 14.31 22.26 -8.54
C PHE A 105 15.77 22.53 -8.91
N TYR A 106 16.49 23.23 -8.02
CA TYR A 106 17.88 23.65 -8.27
C TYR A 106 18.89 22.85 -7.45
N LYS A 107 18.43 22.24 -6.36
CA LYS A 107 19.22 21.38 -5.48
C LYS A 107 18.43 20.11 -5.25
N ASN A 108 18.92 18.99 -5.79
CA ASN A 108 18.49 17.67 -5.35
C ASN A 108 18.92 17.52 -3.89
N ASP A 109 18.03 17.86 -2.97
CA ASP A 109 18.25 17.73 -1.53
C ASP A 109 17.61 16.42 -1.05
N PRO A 110 18.42 15.37 -0.77
CA PRO A 110 17.90 14.07 -0.37
C PRO A 110 17.14 14.09 0.96
N THR A 111 17.26 15.16 1.73
CA THR A 111 16.57 15.33 3.02
C THR A 111 15.13 15.78 2.87
N LEU A 112 14.78 16.36 1.72
CA LEU A 112 13.44 16.86 1.41
C LEU A 112 12.57 15.82 0.69
N GLU A 113 13.22 14.93 -0.06
CA GLU A 113 12.57 13.88 -0.83
C GLU A 113 12.01 12.77 0.06
N ARG A 114 10.72 12.46 -0.13
CA ARG A 114 10.04 11.38 0.59
C ARG A 114 9.66 10.25 -0.32
N TYR A 115 9.68 9.07 0.29
CA TYR A 115 9.51 7.81 -0.39
C TYR A 115 8.58 6.90 0.41
N ARG A 116 7.91 6.03 -0.35
CA ARG A 116 7.07 4.96 0.16
C ARG A 116 7.71 3.64 -0.23
N LEU A 117 8.28 2.93 0.74
CA LEU A 117 8.78 1.57 0.54
C LEU A 117 7.65 0.59 0.87
N GLU A 118 7.22 -0.19 -0.10
CA GLU A 118 6.25 -1.27 0.07
C GLU A 118 6.95 -2.62 0.07
N ILE A 119 6.63 -3.46 1.05
CA ILE A 119 7.05 -4.86 1.12
C ILE A 119 5.81 -5.73 0.99
N ARG A 120 5.83 -6.61 -0.01
CA ARG A 120 4.68 -7.42 -0.40
C ARG A 120 5.12 -8.76 -0.96
N PRO A 121 4.28 -9.81 -0.89
CA PRO A 121 4.54 -11.05 -1.62
C PRO A 121 4.59 -10.77 -3.13
N GLU A 122 5.45 -11.48 -3.85
CA GLU A 122 5.55 -11.40 -5.30
C GLU A 122 4.22 -11.79 -5.96
N GLN A 123 3.79 -10.97 -6.92
CA GLN A 123 2.54 -11.16 -7.66
C GLN A 123 2.76 -10.75 -9.12
N PRO A 124 3.18 -11.67 -10.00
CA PRO A 124 3.67 -11.32 -11.34
C PRO A 124 2.74 -10.43 -12.17
N LYS A 125 1.42 -10.58 -12.02
CA LYS A 125 0.41 -9.75 -12.71
C LYS A 125 0.41 -8.30 -12.22
N VAL A 126 0.36 -8.10 -10.90
CA VAL A 126 0.40 -6.76 -10.30
C VAL A 126 1.77 -6.13 -10.49
N ASP A 127 2.82 -6.94 -10.41
CA ASP A 127 4.21 -6.49 -10.55
C ASP A 127 4.46 -5.94 -11.96
N SER A 128 3.84 -6.51 -13.00
CA SER A 128 3.96 -5.98 -14.36
C SER A 128 3.25 -4.65 -14.58
N GLU A 129 2.24 -4.32 -13.78
CA GLU A 129 1.46 -3.09 -13.89
C GLU A 129 2.08 -1.94 -13.09
N LEU A 130 2.79 -2.24 -12.00
CA LEU A 130 3.41 -1.25 -11.13
C LEU A 130 4.80 -0.83 -11.63
N GLU A 131 5.01 0.48 -11.73
CA GLU A 131 6.31 1.10 -12.05
C GLU A 131 6.96 1.81 -10.85
N PRO A 132 7.59 1.07 -9.91
CA PRO A 132 8.35 1.68 -8.82
C PRO A 132 9.67 2.29 -9.32
N LEU A 133 10.24 3.21 -8.55
CA LEU A 133 11.56 3.79 -8.81
C LEU A 133 12.66 2.74 -8.73
N TYR A 134 12.53 1.88 -7.72
CA TYR A 134 13.41 0.74 -7.53
C TYR A 134 12.58 -0.44 -7.08
N ARG A 135 12.78 -1.59 -7.74
CA ARG A 135 12.29 -2.88 -7.32
C ARG A 135 13.44 -3.77 -6.90
N MET A 136 13.28 -4.48 -5.80
CA MET A 136 14.17 -5.54 -5.35
C MET A 136 13.38 -6.78 -4.95
N TYR A 137 13.95 -7.94 -5.22
CA TYR A 137 13.40 -9.24 -4.84
C TYR A 137 14.24 -9.84 -3.71
N ALA A 138 13.58 -10.47 -2.75
CA ALA A 138 14.24 -11.20 -1.67
C ALA A 138 13.43 -12.45 -1.32
N ARG A 139 14.09 -13.46 -0.76
CA ARG A 139 13.40 -14.66 -0.30
C ARG A 139 12.50 -14.38 0.90
N SER A 140 11.37 -15.06 1.00
CA SER A 140 10.58 -15.08 2.24
C SER A 140 11.41 -15.61 3.41
N GLY A 141 11.30 -14.95 4.56
CA GLY A 141 12.11 -15.17 5.75
C GLY A 141 13.35 -14.26 5.85
N VAL A 142 13.52 -13.28 4.95
CA VAL A 142 14.66 -12.37 4.99
C VAL A 142 14.66 -11.47 6.21
N CYS A 143 15.85 -11.20 6.76
CA CYS A 143 16.06 -10.22 7.82
C CYS A 143 16.15 -8.81 7.22
N LEU A 144 15.40 -7.85 7.78
CA LEU A 144 15.43 -6.47 7.29
C LEU A 144 16.78 -5.78 7.49
N GLY A 145 17.52 -6.14 8.55
CA GLY A 145 18.87 -5.62 8.76
C GLY A 145 19.86 -6.00 7.66
N GLU A 146 19.73 -7.21 7.09
CA GLU A 146 20.55 -7.67 5.98
C GLU A 146 20.20 -6.95 4.68
N MET A 147 18.92 -6.64 4.49
CA MET A 147 18.43 -5.91 3.31
C MET A 147 18.92 -4.47 3.26
N ALA A 148 19.28 -3.85 4.39
CA ALA A 148 19.71 -2.45 4.45
C ALA A 148 20.85 -2.13 3.46
N LYS A 149 21.90 -2.95 3.45
CA LYS A 149 23.06 -2.75 2.56
C LYS A 149 22.70 -2.94 1.09
N ALA A 150 21.82 -3.89 0.80
CA ALA A 150 21.38 -4.19 -0.55
C ALA A 150 20.51 -3.06 -1.12
N LEU A 151 19.59 -2.55 -0.31
CA LEU A 151 18.75 -1.39 -0.63
C LEU A 151 19.59 -0.13 -0.82
N GLU A 152 20.51 0.17 0.10
CA GLU A 152 21.42 1.31 0.00
C GLU A 152 22.22 1.29 -1.30
N LYS A 153 22.82 0.15 -1.65
CA LYS A 153 23.55 -0.02 -2.91
C LYS A 153 22.65 0.15 -4.14
N LYS A 154 21.39 -0.29 -4.07
CA LYS A 154 20.46 -0.15 -5.18
C LYS A 154 20.01 1.29 -5.36
N TRP A 155 19.70 1.98 -4.26
CA TRP A 155 19.18 3.34 -4.26
C TRP A 155 20.24 4.40 -4.52
N SER A 156 21.53 4.06 -4.41
CA SER A 156 22.63 4.93 -4.82
C SER A 156 22.84 4.95 -6.35
N GLN A 157 22.19 4.05 -7.10
CA GLN A 157 22.21 4.08 -8.56
C GLN A 157 21.29 5.20 -9.05
N PRO A 158 21.64 5.91 -10.14
CA PRO A 158 20.76 6.93 -10.71
C PRO A 158 19.39 6.30 -11.02
N SER A 159 18.32 6.95 -10.56
CA SER A 159 16.96 6.51 -10.86
C SER A 159 16.65 6.73 -12.33
N ASN A 160 15.77 5.89 -12.87
CA ASN A 160 15.29 6.06 -14.24
C ASN A 160 14.29 7.23 -14.38
N LYS A 161 13.79 7.77 -13.27
CA LYS A 161 12.87 8.92 -13.20
C LYS A 161 13.47 10.02 -12.30
N SER A 162 13.46 11.28 -12.76
CA SER A 162 13.92 12.45 -11.99
C SER A 162 12.88 12.87 -10.95
N TYR A 163 13.29 13.44 -9.80
CA TYR A 163 12.37 13.97 -8.78
C TYR A 163 11.40 15.01 -9.33
N VAL A 164 11.86 15.81 -10.29
CA VAL A 164 11.01 16.79 -10.98
C VAL A 164 9.93 16.11 -11.82
N ASP A 165 10.23 14.98 -12.47
CA ASP A 165 9.25 14.23 -13.24
C ASP A 165 8.24 13.54 -12.30
N MET A 166 8.74 13.01 -11.17
CA MET A 166 7.91 12.37 -10.14
C MET A 166 6.90 13.32 -9.49
N VAL A 167 7.33 14.54 -9.20
CA VAL A 167 6.47 15.56 -8.60
C VAL A 167 5.42 16.01 -9.62
N LYS A 168 5.80 16.21 -10.88
CA LYS A 168 4.85 16.57 -11.95
C LYS A 168 3.75 15.53 -12.12
N GLU A 169 4.08 14.24 -12.13
CA GLU A 169 3.09 13.15 -12.23
C GLU A 169 2.06 13.24 -11.08
N VAL A 170 2.51 13.38 -9.83
CA VAL A 170 1.61 13.41 -8.66
C VAL A 170 0.75 14.67 -8.59
N PHE A 171 1.28 15.83 -9.01
CA PHE A 171 0.48 17.05 -9.08
C PHE A 171 -0.55 17.00 -10.22
N MET A 172 -0.18 16.47 -11.38
CA MET A 172 -1.14 16.28 -12.48
C MET A 172 -2.24 15.28 -12.08
N GLU A 173 -1.90 14.15 -11.43
CA GLU A 173 -2.90 13.20 -10.92
C GLU A 173 -3.85 13.83 -9.88
N ARG A 174 -3.34 14.77 -9.07
CA ARG A 174 -4.15 15.47 -8.06
C ARG A 174 -5.09 16.49 -8.70
N ASP A 175 -4.61 17.23 -9.70
CA ASP A 175 -5.43 18.19 -10.44
C ASP A 175 -6.52 17.44 -11.23
N GLU A 176 -6.19 16.32 -11.87
CA GLU A 176 -7.16 15.45 -12.55
C GLU A 176 -8.22 14.86 -11.60
N ALA A 177 -7.81 14.44 -10.39
CA ALA A 177 -8.73 13.95 -9.37
C ALA A 177 -9.66 15.06 -8.82
N GLN A 178 -9.16 16.30 -8.75
CA GLN A 178 -9.94 17.44 -8.31
C GLN A 178 -10.92 17.90 -9.39
N ASP A 179 -10.50 17.95 -10.65
CA ASP A 179 -11.35 18.25 -11.80
C ASP A 179 -12.48 17.22 -11.92
N HIS A 180 -12.18 15.92 -11.77
CA HIS A 180 -13.19 14.87 -11.76
C HIS A 180 -14.18 15.00 -10.59
N ALA A 181 -13.70 15.39 -9.40
CA ALA A 181 -14.57 15.62 -8.25
C ALA A 181 -15.50 16.83 -8.45
N GLU A 182 -15.00 17.90 -9.07
CA GLU A 182 -15.77 19.08 -9.44
C GLU A 182 -16.81 18.75 -10.52
N GLU A 183 -16.46 17.96 -11.54
CA GLU A 183 -17.40 17.50 -12.57
C GLU A 183 -18.54 16.67 -11.97
N VAL A 184 -18.23 15.71 -11.09
CA VAL A 184 -19.26 14.90 -10.40
C VAL A 184 -20.15 15.77 -9.51
N ALA A 185 -19.59 16.76 -8.83
CA ALA A 185 -20.36 17.69 -8.02
C ALA A 185 -21.28 18.57 -8.87
N GLU A 186 -20.82 19.05 -10.03
CA GLU A 186 -21.64 19.81 -10.98
C GLU A 186 -22.76 18.95 -11.60
N GLN A 187 -22.47 17.71 -11.97
CA GLN A 187 -23.48 16.77 -12.48
C GLN A 187 -24.55 16.46 -11.41
N THR A 188 -24.15 16.23 -10.17
CA THR A 188 -25.07 15.96 -9.06
C THR A 188 -25.95 17.18 -8.78
N LYS A 189 -25.35 18.38 -8.75
CA LYS A 189 -26.09 19.63 -8.60
C LYS A 189 -27.08 19.86 -9.73
N LYS A 190 -26.69 19.57 -10.97
CA LYS A 190 -27.57 19.68 -12.14
C LYS A 190 -28.75 18.70 -12.06
N MET A 191 -28.54 17.48 -11.57
CA MET A 191 -29.62 16.51 -11.33
C MET A 191 -30.61 16.98 -10.25
N ASP A 192 -30.11 17.61 -9.19
CA ASP A 192 -30.94 18.18 -8.12
C ASP A 192 -31.73 19.41 -8.62
N ASP A 193 -31.10 20.28 -9.42
CA ASP A 193 -31.72 21.47 -10.01
C ASP A 193 -32.72 21.12 -11.14
N GLU A 194 -32.51 20.01 -11.86
CA GLU A 194 -33.42 19.50 -12.88
C GLU A 194 -34.67 18.81 -12.30
N GLY A 195 -34.79 18.71 -10.97
CA GLY A 195 -36.01 18.31 -10.29
C GLY A 195 -36.54 16.96 -10.79
N ARG A 196 -35.65 15.98 -11.00
CA ARG A 196 -36.09 14.62 -11.31
C ARG A 196 -36.68 14.03 -10.02
N GLU A 197 -37.98 14.18 -9.84
CA GLU A 197 -38.78 13.36 -8.94
C GLU A 197 -38.39 11.90 -9.23
N VAL A 198 -37.59 11.32 -8.33
CA VAL A 198 -37.35 9.88 -8.33
C VAL A 198 -38.64 9.30 -7.80
N ASP A 199 -39.52 8.86 -8.69
CA ASP A 199 -40.68 8.06 -8.31
C ASP A 199 -40.18 6.88 -7.47
N LEU A 200 -40.58 6.87 -6.20
CA LEU A 200 -40.17 5.90 -5.18
C LEU A 200 -40.65 4.46 -5.48
N GLU A 201 -41.20 4.18 -6.65
CA GLU A 201 -41.77 2.89 -7.04
C GLU A 201 -40.74 1.92 -7.66
N ASP A 202 -39.56 2.39 -8.10
CA ASP A 202 -38.57 1.54 -8.81
C ASP A 202 -37.42 1.01 -7.95
N ILE A 203 -37.43 1.25 -6.63
CA ILE A 203 -36.51 0.56 -5.70
C ILE A 203 -37.13 -0.79 -5.32
N VAL A 204 -37.26 -1.69 -6.28
CA VAL A 204 -37.40 -3.12 -5.98
C VAL A 204 -36.01 -3.67 -5.71
N VAL A 205 -35.54 -3.49 -4.47
CA VAL A 205 -34.43 -4.28 -3.93
C VAL A 205 -34.91 -5.72 -3.90
N ALA A 206 -34.54 -6.50 -4.92
CA ALA A 206 -34.64 -7.95 -4.88
C ALA A 206 -33.64 -8.47 -3.84
N ALA A 207 -34.05 -8.46 -2.57
CA ALA A 207 -33.34 -9.16 -1.51
C ALA A 207 -33.54 -10.67 -1.72
N PRO A 208 -32.46 -11.48 -1.79
CA PRO A 208 -32.60 -12.93 -1.78
C PRO A 208 -33.08 -13.37 -0.39
N VAL A 209 -34.33 -13.83 -0.31
CA VAL A 209 -34.89 -14.45 0.89
C VAL A 209 -34.22 -15.80 1.10
N VAL A 210 -33.25 -15.86 2.01
CA VAL A 210 -32.73 -17.12 2.55
C VAL A 210 -33.50 -17.45 3.82
N GLY A 211 -34.38 -18.44 3.70
CA GLY A 211 -34.67 -19.47 4.72
C GLY A 211 -35.09 -19.02 6.12
N ALA A 212 -36.40 -18.97 6.36
CA ALA A 212 -36.96 -19.24 7.68
C ALA A 212 -37.95 -20.42 7.56
N GLU A 213 -37.51 -21.61 7.98
CA GLU A 213 -38.40 -22.73 8.29
C GLU A 213 -39.41 -22.32 9.37
N PRO A 214 -40.71 -22.63 9.22
CA PRO A 214 -41.60 -22.65 10.36
C PRO A 214 -41.71 -24.07 10.93
N LEU A 215 -41.31 -24.18 12.20
CA LEU A 215 -41.80 -25.17 13.15
C LEU A 215 -43.30 -25.45 12.95
N ARG A 216 -43.67 -26.73 12.78
CA ARG A 216 -45.04 -27.21 13.04
C ARG A 216 -45.00 -28.34 14.06
N ALA A 217 -45.45 -28.01 15.27
CA ALA A 217 -45.89 -28.97 16.27
C ALA A 217 -47.41 -29.24 16.09
N ALA A 218 -47.73 -30.53 16.00
CA ALA A 218 -48.87 -31.28 16.54
C ALA A 218 -50.36 -30.89 16.31
N ALA A 219 -51.13 -31.98 16.15
CA ALA A 219 -52.54 -32.24 16.51
C ALA A 219 -53.63 -32.01 15.45
N HIS A 220 -54.06 -33.08 14.76
CA HIS A 220 -55.18 -33.96 15.20
C HIS A 220 -55.21 -35.25 14.37
#